data_AF-A0A151F1D9-F1
#
_entry.id   AF-A0A151F1D9-F1
#
_cell.length_a   1.000
_cell.length_b   1.000
_cell.length_c   1.000
_cell.angle_alpha   90.00
_cell.angle_beta   90.00
_cell.angle_gamma   90.00
#
_symmetry.space_group_name_H-M   'P 1'
#
loop_
_entity.id
_entity.type
_entity.pdbx_description
1 polymer ?
#
loop_
_entity_poly.entity_id
_entity_poly.type
_entity_poly.pdbx_seq_one_letter_code
_entity_poly.pdbx_strand_id
1 'polypeptide(L)'
;MDSLEYFKKSYFAVDGLWFLMVEEESSFDYALEIDKKVWKVLAKIQAKAALKSGKEFFDSLKLKWDSEGYKYHFESYKVIIEKCPWWDIMKKSGREKLAGRVGGIICPIIYNEWARAYKAPYTIKFETYMCQGDRHCTLHFQKKSGR
;
A
#
# COMPACT_ATOMS: atom_id res chain seq x y z
N MET A 1 4.34 -12.13 24.56
CA MET A 1 4.46 -11.78 23.13
C MET A 1 5.80 -12.29 22.68
N ASP A 2 5.82 -13.08 21.60
CA ASP A 2 7.06 -13.62 21.03
C ASP A 2 7.99 -12.49 20.57
N SER A 3 9.31 -12.65 20.69
CA SER A 3 10.28 -11.58 20.40
C SER A 3 10.24 -11.18 18.92
N LEU A 4 10.04 -12.14 18.02
CA LEU A 4 9.86 -11.89 16.58
C LEU A 4 8.59 -11.09 16.30
N GLU A 5 7.48 -11.43 16.97
CA GLU A 5 6.22 -10.70 16.85
C GLU A 5 6.34 -9.25 17.35
N TYR A 6 7.07 -9.03 18.45
CA TYR A 6 7.37 -7.70 18.95
C TYR A 6 8.18 -6.87 17.95
N PHE A 7 9.29 -7.41 17.43
CA PHE A 7 10.13 -6.68 16.46
C PHE A 7 9.37 -6.41 15.15
N LYS A 8 8.56 -7.34 14.67
CA LYS A 8 7.68 -7.11 13.50
C LYS A 8 6.77 -5.90 13.75
N LYS A 9 6.08 -5.85 14.89
CA LYS A 9 5.21 -4.72 15.26
C LYS A 9 6.00 -3.41 15.40
N SER A 10 7.19 -3.46 15.99
CA SER A 10 8.08 -2.30 16.16
C SER A 10 8.46 -1.70 14.80
N TYR A 11 8.88 -2.53 13.83
CA TYR A 11 9.19 -2.04 12.48
C TYR A 11 7.98 -1.48 11.74
N PHE A 12 6.77 -2.03 11.94
CA PHE A 12 5.56 -1.41 11.39
C PHE A 12 5.23 -0.06 12.04
N ALA A 13 5.51 0.09 13.35
CA ALA A 13 5.28 1.35 14.04
C ALA A 13 6.20 2.48 13.56
N VAL A 14 7.42 2.14 13.09
CA VAL A 14 8.36 3.13 12.53
C VAL A 14 7.71 3.94 11.41
N ASP A 15 6.90 3.32 10.56
CA ASP A 15 6.20 4.00 9.46
C ASP A 15 5.33 5.17 9.95
N GLY A 16 4.53 4.94 10.98
CA GLY A 16 3.73 6.00 11.60
C GLY A 16 4.60 7.01 12.36
N LEU A 17 5.62 6.55 13.08
CA LEU A 17 6.46 7.41 13.91
C LEU A 17 7.23 8.44 13.08
N TRP A 18 7.91 8.02 12.00
CA TRP A 18 8.68 8.98 11.19
C TRP A 18 7.76 10.01 10.52
N PHE A 19 6.55 9.60 10.08
CA PHE A 19 5.57 10.51 9.50
C PHE A 19 5.15 11.58 10.52
N LEU A 20 4.86 11.17 11.76
CA LEU A 20 4.48 12.08 12.84
C LEU A 20 5.60 13.09 13.14
N MET A 21 6.86 12.65 13.21
CA MET A 21 7.99 13.55 13.44
C MET A 21 8.13 14.61 12.34
N VAL A 22 7.95 14.23 11.07
CA VAL A 22 8.02 15.19 9.95
C VAL A 22 6.82 16.13 9.93
N GLU A 23 5.64 15.64 10.32
CA GLU A 23 4.43 16.46 10.45
C GLU A 23 4.58 17.51 11.56
N GLU A 24 5.11 17.12 12.72
CA GLU A 24 5.33 18.01 13.87
C GLU A 24 6.35 19.12 13.57
N GLU A 25 7.46 18.77 12.92
CA GLU A 25 8.52 19.72 12.55
C GLU A 25 8.16 20.61 11.35
N SER A 26 7.11 20.27 10.60
CA SER A 26 6.73 20.99 9.40
C SER A 26 5.22 21.07 9.22
N SER A 27 4.64 20.15 8.45
CA SER A 27 3.21 20.12 8.16
C SER A 27 2.79 18.75 7.64
N PHE A 28 1.50 18.46 7.74
CA PHE A 28 0.92 17.25 7.14
C PHE A 28 1.22 17.14 5.63
N ASP A 29 1.09 18.25 4.90
CA ASP A 29 1.29 18.25 3.45
C ASP A 29 2.75 17.94 3.11
N TYR A 30 3.70 18.54 3.85
CA TYR A 30 5.12 18.23 3.67
C TYR A 30 5.45 16.78 4.06
N ALA A 31 4.93 16.29 5.18
CA ALA A 31 5.07 14.89 5.59
C ALA A 31 4.56 13.93 4.51
N LEU A 32 3.39 14.22 3.92
CA LEU A 32 2.82 13.42 2.84
C LEU A 32 3.64 13.49 1.54
N GLU A 33 4.27 14.62 1.21
CA GLU A 33 5.20 14.69 0.09
C GLU A 33 6.46 13.84 0.32
N ILE A 34 6.97 13.79 1.55
CA ILE A 34 8.06 12.88 1.90
C ILE A 34 7.58 11.42 1.85
N ASP A 35 6.38 11.13 2.35
CA ASP A 35 5.78 9.79 2.37
C ASP A 35 5.64 9.20 0.97
N LYS A 36 5.19 10.01 0.00
CA LYS A 36 5.19 9.65 -1.43
C LYS A 36 6.56 9.18 -1.91
N LYS A 37 7.64 9.89 -1.52
CA LYS A 37 9.01 9.57 -1.95
C LYS A 37 9.49 8.28 -1.28
N VAL A 38 9.25 8.13 0.02
CA VAL A 38 9.59 6.93 0.79
C VAL A 38 8.89 5.70 0.20
N TRP A 39 7.57 5.74 0.03
CA TRP A 39 6.81 4.61 -0.52
C TRP A 39 7.18 4.27 -1.95
N LYS A 40 7.53 5.25 -2.79
CA LYS A 40 8.03 4.98 -4.14
C LYS A 40 9.33 4.17 -4.12
N VAL A 41 10.25 4.49 -3.21
CA VAL A 41 11.51 3.76 -3.05
C VAL A 41 11.27 2.39 -2.44
N LEU A 42 10.52 2.32 -1.34
CA LEU A 42 10.26 1.08 -0.63
C LEU A 42 9.48 0.07 -1.49
N ALA A 43 8.44 0.52 -2.21
CA ALA A 43 7.66 -0.34 -3.10
C ALA A 43 8.55 -0.99 -4.17
N LYS A 44 9.50 -0.23 -4.74
CA LYS A 44 10.47 -0.77 -5.71
C LYS A 44 11.40 -1.81 -5.07
N ILE A 45 11.85 -1.59 -3.83
CA ILE A 45 12.68 -2.55 -3.09
C ILE A 45 11.89 -3.85 -2.83
N GLN A 46 10.66 -3.73 -2.30
CA GLN A 46 9.79 -4.88 -2.02
C GLN A 46 9.47 -5.66 -3.29
N ALA A 47 9.10 -4.97 -4.39
CA ALA A 47 8.79 -5.61 -5.66
C ALA A 47 9.99 -6.38 -6.23
N LYS A 48 11.21 -5.80 -6.13
CA LYS A 48 12.45 -6.48 -6.54
C LYS A 48 12.75 -7.70 -5.67
N ALA A 49 12.53 -7.60 -4.36
CA ALA A 49 12.72 -8.74 -3.46
C ALA A 49 11.75 -9.89 -3.80
N ALA A 50 10.48 -9.55 -4.04
CA ALA A 50 9.49 -10.53 -4.49
C ALA A 50 9.87 -11.13 -5.86
N LEU A 51 10.37 -10.33 -6.80
CA LEU A 51 10.78 -10.81 -8.12
C LEU A 51 11.93 -11.82 -8.02
N LYS A 52 12.88 -11.61 -7.10
CA LYS A 52 13.98 -12.56 -6.83
C LYS A 52 13.50 -13.91 -6.28
N SER A 53 12.27 -13.99 -5.75
CA SER A 53 11.68 -15.27 -5.32
C SER A 53 11.15 -16.12 -6.48
N GLY A 54 11.21 -15.62 -7.72
CA GLY A 54 10.74 -16.34 -8.92
C GLY A 54 9.22 -16.38 -9.07
N LYS A 55 8.47 -15.64 -8.26
CA LYS A 55 7.01 -15.55 -8.32
C LYS A 55 6.56 -14.58 -9.42
N GLU A 56 5.49 -14.96 -10.12
CA GLU A 56 4.81 -14.11 -11.09
C GLU A 56 4.13 -12.90 -10.42
N PHE A 57 3.83 -11.87 -11.21
CA PHE A 57 3.34 -10.58 -10.71
C PHE A 57 2.17 -10.69 -9.72
N PHE A 58 1.12 -11.45 -10.08
CA PHE A 58 -0.05 -11.60 -9.22
C PHE A 58 0.23 -12.42 -7.96
N ASP A 59 1.07 -13.46 -8.04
CA ASP A 59 1.43 -14.26 -6.87
C ASP A 59 2.32 -13.49 -5.90
N SER A 60 3.14 -12.58 -6.42
CA SER A 60 3.93 -11.66 -5.62
C SER A 60 3.06 -10.59 -4.94
N LEU A 61 1.99 -10.11 -5.59
CA LEU A 61 1.01 -9.24 -4.95
C LEU A 61 0.24 -9.98 -3.83
N LYS A 62 -0.17 -11.23 -4.07
CA LYS A 62 -0.77 -12.08 -3.03
C LYS A 62 0.14 -12.22 -1.83
N LEU A 63 1.42 -12.57 -2.06
CA LEU A 63 2.42 -12.65 -1.01
C LEU A 63 2.52 -11.37 -0.18
N LYS A 64 2.54 -10.20 -0.82
CA LYS A 64 2.53 -8.90 -0.13
C LYS A 64 1.29 -8.76 0.74
N TRP A 65 0.10 -8.91 0.16
CA TRP A 65 -1.17 -8.75 0.87
C TRP A 65 -1.31 -9.73 2.05
N ASP A 66 -0.94 -10.99 1.85
CA ASP A 66 -0.98 -12.03 2.88
C ASP A 66 0.00 -11.69 4.02
N SER A 67 1.22 -11.26 3.69
CA SER A 67 2.24 -10.92 4.69
C SER A 67 1.87 -9.73 5.58
N GLU A 68 1.06 -8.81 5.03
CA GLU A 68 0.58 -7.60 5.69
C GLU A 68 -0.80 -7.81 6.34
N GLY A 69 -1.46 -8.94 6.12
CA GLY A 69 -2.72 -9.32 6.76
C GLY A 69 -3.97 -8.75 6.08
N TYR A 70 -3.89 -8.41 4.80
CA TYR A 70 -5.05 -8.00 4.01
C TYR A 70 -6.01 -9.18 3.80
N LYS A 71 -7.30 -8.88 3.66
CA LYS A 71 -8.28 -9.82 3.09
C LYS A 71 -8.74 -9.28 1.75
N TYR A 72 -8.71 -10.11 0.73
CA TYR A 72 -8.98 -9.71 -0.63
C TYR A 72 -9.43 -10.91 -1.47
N HIS A 73 -10.05 -10.63 -2.61
CA HIS A 73 -10.31 -11.61 -3.65
C HIS A 73 -10.11 -11.01 -5.04
N PHE A 74 -9.92 -11.89 -6.01
CA PHE A 74 -9.78 -11.53 -7.41
C PHE A 74 -11.12 -11.67 -8.13
N GLU A 75 -11.42 -10.69 -8.97
CA GLU A 75 -12.39 -10.78 -10.05
C GLU A 75 -11.65 -10.57 -11.38
N SER A 76 -12.25 -10.93 -12.52
CA SER A 76 -11.54 -11.11 -13.80
C SER A 76 -10.48 -10.05 -14.16
N TYR A 77 -10.74 -8.77 -13.88
CA TYR A 77 -9.81 -7.66 -14.15
C TYR A 77 -9.60 -6.70 -12.97
N LYS A 78 -10.00 -7.11 -11.76
CA LYS A 78 -9.87 -6.29 -10.56
C LYS A 78 -9.62 -7.11 -9.31
N VAL A 79 -9.06 -6.48 -8.29
CA VAL A 79 -8.94 -7.02 -6.93
C VAL A 79 -9.81 -6.18 -6.01
N ILE A 80 -10.56 -6.85 -5.15
CA ILE A 80 -11.36 -6.23 -4.10
C ILE A 80 -10.69 -6.53 -2.77
N ILE A 81 -10.36 -5.47 -2.04
CA ILE A 81 -9.82 -5.55 -0.68
C ILE A 81 -10.99 -5.38 0.30
N GLU A 82 -11.31 -6.44 1.02
CA GLU A 82 -12.36 -6.48 2.04
C GLU A 82 -11.86 -6.03 3.42
N LYS A 83 -10.56 -6.23 3.69
CA LYS A 83 -9.91 -5.77 4.91
C LYS A 83 -8.56 -5.14 4.60
N CYS A 84 -8.42 -3.87 4.98
CA CYS A 84 -7.19 -3.11 4.90
C CYS A 84 -6.60 -2.89 6.31
N PRO A 85 -5.51 -3.58 6.67
CA PRO A 85 -4.86 -3.44 7.98
C PRO A 85 -4.37 -2.02 8.25
N TRP A 86 -3.90 -1.32 7.21
CA TRP A 86 -3.50 0.09 7.33
C TRP A 86 -4.67 0.99 7.70
N TRP A 87 -5.86 0.77 7.12
CA TRP A 87 -7.07 1.50 7.50
C TRP A 87 -7.45 1.23 8.96
N ASP A 88 -7.31 0.00 9.43
CA ASP A 88 -7.54 -0.33 10.85
C ASP A 88 -6.56 0.40 11.78
N ILE A 89 -5.30 0.60 11.36
CA ILE A 89 -4.32 1.39 12.11
C ILE A 89 -4.74 2.86 12.17
N MET A 90 -5.13 3.45 11.03
CA MET A 90 -5.56 4.86 10.96
C MET A 90 -6.80 5.14 11.83
N LYS A 91 -7.74 4.19 11.91
CA LYS A 91 -8.88 4.29 12.84
C LYS A 91 -8.43 4.22 14.29
N LYS A 92 -7.58 3.24 14.63
CA LYS A 92 -7.07 3.09 16.00
C LYS A 92 -6.26 4.28 16.48
N SER A 93 -5.61 5.02 15.57
CA SER A 93 -4.86 6.24 15.90
C SER A 93 -5.72 7.51 15.89
N GLY A 94 -7.02 7.44 15.61
CA GLY A 94 -7.90 8.60 15.55
C GLY A 94 -7.63 9.55 14.37
N ARG A 95 -7.01 9.04 13.29
CA ARG A 95 -6.58 9.84 12.12
C ARG A 95 -7.43 9.59 10.88
N GLU A 96 -8.68 9.17 11.06
CA GLU A 96 -9.61 8.82 9.98
C GLU A 96 -9.77 9.93 8.95
N LYS A 97 -9.85 11.18 9.42
CA LYS A 97 -10.02 12.37 8.57
C LYS A 97 -8.88 12.59 7.58
N LEU A 98 -7.68 12.06 7.87
CA LEU A 98 -6.50 12.19 7.01
C LEU A 98 -6.32 10.96 6.11
N ALA A 99 -6.86 9.81 6.50
CA ALA A 99 -6.62 8.52 5.84
C ALA A 99 -7.05 8.52 4.37
N GLY A 100 -8.14 9.21 4.02
CA GLY A 100 -8.60 9.34 2.63
C GLY A 100 -7.58 10.04 1.72
N ARG A 101 -6.90 11.07 2.25
CA ARG A 101 -5.85 11.81 1.51
C ARG A 101 -4.59 10.98 1.35
N VAL A 102 -4.15 10.31 2.42
CA VAL A 102 -2.95 9.45 2.39
C VAL A 102 -3.18 8.24 1.49
N GLY A 103 -4.24 7.45 1.73
CA GLY A 103 -4.54 6.24 0.97
C GLY A 103 -4.80 6.50 -0.53
N GLY A 104 -5.48 7.60 -0.86
CA GLY A 104 -5.74 8.02 -2.23
C GLY A 104 -4.49 8.33 -3.06
N ILE A 105 -3.37 8.61 -2.38
CA ILE A 105 -2.09 8.93 -3.01
C ILE A 105 -1.14 7.74 -2.95
N ILE A 106 -0.95 7.17 -1.76
CA ILE A 106 0.10 6.20 -1.49
C ILE A 106 -0.24 4.83 -2.08
N CYS A 107 -1.49 4.37 -1.99
CA CYS A 107 -1.85 3.07 -2.53
C CYS A 107 -1.57 2.98 -4.04
N PRO A 108 -2.03 3.92 -4.90
CA PRO A 108 -1.68 3.91 -6.32
C PRO A 108 -0.18 3.92 -6.60
N ILE A 109 0.62 4.67 -5.83
CA ILE A 109 2.08 4.70 -5.97
C ILE A 109 2.67 3.30 -5.74
N ILE A 110 2.34 2.67 -4.62
CA ILE A 110 2.87 1.35 -4.25
C ILE A 110 2.61 0.35 -5.37
N TYR A 111 1.33 0.16 -5.74
CA TYR A 111 0.98 -0.90 -6.67
C TYR A 111 1.47 -0.63 -8.10
N ASN A 112 1.57 0.63 -8.53
CA ASN A 112 2.15 0.94 -9.85
C ASN A 112 3.68 0.81 -9.88
N GLU A 113 4.39 1.05 -8.77
CA GLU A 113 5.82 0.72 -8.69
C GLU A 113 6.07 -0.79 -8.75
N TRP A 114 5.19 -1.59 -8.14
CA TRP A 114 5.18 -3.04 -8.32
C TRP A 114 4.94 -3.43 -9.79
N ALA A 115 3.87 -2.92 -10.41
CA ALA A 115 3.59 -3.18 -11.83
C ALA A 115 4.77 -2.79 -12.75
N ARG A 116 5.45 -1.68 -12.45
CA ARG A 116 6.64 -1.22 -13.18
C ARG A 116 7.82 -2.17 -13.00
N ALA A 117 8.10 -2.63 -11.78
CA ALA A 117 9.20 -3.54 -11.49
C ALA A 117 9.05 -4.88 -12.23
N TYR A 118 7.81 -5.39 -12.34
CA TYR A 118 7.48 -6.60 -13.08
C TYR A 118 7.32 -6.39 -14.59
N LYS A 119 7.51 -5.16 -15.09
CA LYS A 119 7.19 -4.78 -16.49
C LYS A 119 5.78 -5.23 -16.91
N ALA A 120 4.84 -5.22 -15.96
CA ALA A 120 3.49 -5.70 -16.20
C ALA A 120 2.82 -4.90 -17.33
N PRO A 121 1.97 -5.54 -18.16
CA PRO A 121 1.28 -4.89 -19.28
C PRO A 121 0.09 -4.04 -18.80
N TYR A 122 -0.03 -3.81 -17.49
CA TYR A 122 -1.13 -3.08 -16.87
C TYR A 122 -0.63 -1.87 -16.07
N THR A 123 -1.51 -0.87 -15.95
CA THR A 123 -1.47 0.19 -14.95
C THR A 123 -2.58 -0.11 -13.93
N ILE A 124 -2.31 0.12 -12.66
CA ILE A 124 -3.30 -0.14 -11.60
C ILE A 124 -4.02 1.16 -11.27
N LYS A 125 -5.34 1.15 -11.37
CA LYS A 125 -6.20 2.27 -10.97
C LYS A 125 -7.09 1.85 -9.81
N PHE A 126 -7.25 2.73 -8.85
CA PHE A 126 -8.19 2.54 -7.76
C PHE A 126 -9.52 3.20 -8.14
N GLU A 127 -10.59 2.44 -8.02
CA GLU A 127 -11.96 2.92 -8.22
C GLU A 127 -12.59 3.38 -6.90
N THR A 128 -12.40 2.59 -5.83
CA THR A 128 -12.96 2.86 -4.50
C THR A 128 -11.89 2.76 -3.42
N TYR A 129 -12.12 3.43 -2.29
CA TYR A 129 -11.21 3.46 -1.14
C TYR A 129 -11.98 3.35 0.18
N MET A 130 -11.68 2.31 0.97
CA MET A 130 -12.28 2.17 2.32
C MET A 130 -12.03 3.39 3.22
N CYS A 131 -10.84 3.99 3.11
CA CYS A 131 -10.49 5.18 3.88
C CYS A 131 -11.15 6.48 3.39
N GLN A 132 -11.98 6.41 2.33
CA GLN A 132 -12.82 7.51 1.83
C GLN A 132 -14.32 7.24 2.05
N GLY A 133 -14.67 6.18 2.79
CA GLY A 133 -16.05 5.85 3.14
C GLY A 133 -16.65 4.69 2.34
N ASP A 134 -15.95 4.15 1.35
CA ASP A 134 -16.42 2.97 0.62
C ASP A 134 -16.39 1.70 1.48
N ARG A 135 -17.19 0.71 1.09
CA ARG A 135 -17.20 -0.60 1.76
C ARG A 135 -15.89 -1.38 1.56
N HIS A 136 -15.29 -1.26 0.37
CA HIS A 136 -14.10 -2.01 -0.04
C HIS A 136 -13.17 -1.11 -0.86
N CYS A 137 -11.88 -1.44 -0.93
CA CYS A 137 -11.00 -0.83 -1.94
C CYS A 137 -11.04 -1.68 -3.21
N THR A 138 -11.18 -1.05 -4.37
CA THR A 138 -11.25 -1.76 -5.66
C THR A 138 -10.11 -1.32 -6.56
N LEU A 139 -9.25 -2.27 -6.94
CA LEU A 139 -8.07 -2.07 -7.78
C LEU A 139 -8.31 -2.68 -9.15
N HIS A 140 -8.32 -1.87 -10.20
CA HIS A 140 -8.46 -2.30 -11.59
C HIS A 140 -7.12 -2.40 -12.29
N PHE A 141 -6.92 -3.49 -13.03
CA PHE A 141 -5.75 -3.71 -13.88
C PHE A 141 -6.08 -3.27 -15.31
N GLN A 142 -5.73 -2.03 -15.66
CA GLN A 142 -5.99 -1.49 -16.99
C GLN A 142 -4.81 -1.77 -17.91
N LYS A 143 -5.05 -2.45 -19.05
CA LYS A 143 -4.01 -2.66 -20.06
C LYS A 143 -3.42 -1.32 -20.48
N LYS A 144 -2.09 -1.24 -20.56
CA LYS A 144 -1.42 -0.11 -21.18
C LYS A 144 -1.79 -0.11 -22.65
N SER A 145 -2.33 1.00 -23.15
CA SER A 145 -2.55 1.16 -24.59
C SER A 145 -1.21 0.96 -25.30
N GLY A 146 -1.14 -0.02 -26.20
CA GLY A 146 0.06 -0.27 -26.98
C GLY A 146 0.43 0.97 -27.79
N ARG A 147 1.72 1.32 -27.79
CA ARG A 147 2.35 1.95 -28.95
C ARG A 147 3.01 0.84 -29.76
#